data_AF-A0A932ZDC2-F1
#
_entry.id   AF-A0A932ZDC2-F1
#
_cell.length_a   1.000
_cell.length_b   1.000
_cell.length_c   1.000
_cell.angle_alpha   90.00
_cell.angle_beta   90.00
_cell.angle_gamma   90.00
#
_symmetry.space_group_name_H-M   'P 1'
#
loop_
_entity.id
_entity.type
_entity.pdbx_description
1 polymer ?
#
loop_
_entity_poly.entity_id
_entity_poly.type
_entity_poly.pdbx_seq_one_letter_code
_entity_poly.pdbx_strand_id
1 'polypeptide(L)'
;EYDTGHGKLCTYLDLREPKNVEILRGLAREADVFSQGYRPGTLAARGFSPEALAELRPGIVVVSLCAFGHLGPWASRRGFDTVVQSVSGIAWRQGELFPGAEPGPQFYPISAIDYLTGYLMAFGAMVALARRVREGGSWLVRISLAQTGRWLVGRGQVPEAQLKDVPRDFTQAEIERWSIVSDTPAGRLQHLAPVVQLSETPARWARPAVPLGYHEPVWPAQ
;
A
#
# COMPACT_ATOMS: atom_id res chain seq x y z
N GLU A 1 -5.75 11.38 6.33
CA GLU A 1 -4.86 10.69 5.36
C GLU A 1 -4.06 11.65 4.46
N TYR A 2 -3.73 12.87 4.92
CA TYR A 2 -2.88 13.77 4.13
C TYR A 2 -1.46 13.22 3.94
N ASP A 3 -0.94 12.55 4.97
CA ASP A 3 0.45 12.11 5.04
C ASP A 3 0.86 11.09 3.95
N THR A 4 -0.10 10.30 3.42
CA THR A 4 0.18 9.27 2.39
C THR A 4 -0.25 9.69 0.98
N GLY A 5 -0.74 10.93 0.82
CA GLY A 5 -1.27 11.47 -0.43
C GLY A 5 -0.23 12.12 -1.35
N HIS A 6 0.98 12.38 -0.85
CA HIS A 6 2.06 13.01 -1.62
C HIS A 6 2.35 12.29 -2.94
N GLY A 7 2.56 13.06 -4.01
CA GLY A 7 2.83 12.53 -5.34
C GLY A 7 1.62 11.99 -6.11
N LYS A 8 0.41 12.01 -5.54
CA LYS A 8 -0.80 11.41 -6.14
C LYS A 8 -1.83 12.46 -6.54
N LEU A 9 -2.63 12.13 -7.55
CA LEU A 9 -3.92 12.75 -7.79
C LEU A 9 -4.99 11.97 -7.02
N CYS A 10 -6.03 12.66 -6.55
CA CYS A 10 -7.08 12.08 -5.71
C CYS A 10 -8.45 12.60 -6.14
N THR A 11 -9.39 11.68 -6.36
CA THR A 11 -10.76 11.96 -6.83
C THR A 11 -11.75 11.02 -6.13
N TYR A 12 -13.04 11.33 -6.22
CA TYR A 12 -14.12 10.45 -5.76
C TYR A 12 -14.91 9.91 -6.94
N LEU A 13 -15.17 8.60 -6.92
CA LEU A 13 -16.08 7.95 -7.85
C LEU A 13 -17.02 7.05 -7.04
N ASP A 14 -18.32 7.33 -7.11
CA ASP A 14 -19.33 6.43 -6.56
C ASP A 14 -19.68 5.34 -7.56
N LEU A 15 -19.09 4.15 -7.38
CA LEU A 15 -19.30 3.02 -8.28
C LEU A 15 -20.65 2.32 -8.10
N ARG A 16 -21.61 2.93 -7.41
CA ARG A 16 -23.05 2.58 -7.49
C ARG A 16 -23.72 3.27 -8.68
N GLU A 17 -23.13 4.37 -9.17
CA GLU A 17 -23.64 5.12 -10.31
C GLU A 17 -23.00 4.59 -11.62
N PRO A 18 -23.80 4.18 -12.61
CA PRO A 18 -23.28 3.70 -13.89
C PRO A 18 -22.33 4.69 -14.58
N LYS A 19 -22.62 6.00 -14.47
CA LYS A 19 -21.76 7.05 -15.02
C LYS A 19 -20.34 7.01 -14.46
N ASN A 20 -20.19 6.84 -13.14
CA ASN A 20 -18.88 6.81 -12.49
C ASN A 20 -18.12 5.50 -12.77
N VAL A 21 -18.85 4.40 -12.98
CA VAL A 21 -18.26 3.15 -13.47
C VAL A 21 -17.62 3.36 -14.85
N GLU A 22 -18.30 4.06 -15.76
CA GLU A 22 -17.76 4.35 -17.08
C GLU A 22 -16.59 5.33 -17.04
N ILE A 23 -16.58 6.30 -16.13
CA ILE A 23 -15.41 7.16 -15.89
C ILE A 23 -14.20 6.33 -15.44
N LEU A 24 -14.38 5.45 -14.44
CA LEU A 24 -13.29 4.56 -13.99
C LEU A 24 -12.83 3.62 -15.11
N ARG A 25 -13.75 3.12 -15.94
CA ARG A 25 -13.43 2.30 -17.11
C ARG A 25 -12.59 3.07 -18.12
N GLY A 26 -12.89 4.35 -18.35
CA GLY A 26 -12.08 5.25 -19.17
C GLY A 26 -10.65 5.37 -18.63
N LEU A 27 -10.51 5.71 -17.34
CA LEU A 27 -9.21 5.80 -16.69
C LEU A 27 -8.41 4.49 -16.75
N ALA A 28 -9.05 3.36 -16.47
CA ALA A 28 -8.42 2.04 -16.48
C ALA A 28 -7.94 1.62 -17.88
N ARG A 29 -8.61 2.07 -18.95
CA ARG A 29 -8.22 1.78 -20.34
C ARG A 29 -6.85 2.37 -20.70
N GLU A 30 -6.49 3.49 -20.10
CA GLU A 30 -5.23 4.20 -20.36
C GLU A 30 -4.14 3.86 -19.32
N ALA A 31 -4.50 3.17 -18.24
CA ALA A 31 -3.58 2.84 -17.17
C ALA A 31 -2.60 1.71 -17.54
N ASP A 32 -1.38 1.80 -17.00
CA ASP A 32 -0.42 0.69 -17.00
C ASP A 32 -0.62 -0.28 -15.84
N VAL A 33 -1.01 0.26 -14.68
CA VAL A 33 -1.19 -0.50 -13.44
C VAL A 33 -2.53 -0.14 -12.81
N PHE A 34 -3.35 -1.15 -12.51
CA PHE A 34 -4.57 -1.01 -11.71
C PHE A 34 -4.34 -1.67 -10.36
N SER A 35 -4.29 -0.87 -9.28
CA SER A 35 -4.02 -1.36 -7.92
C SER A 35 -5.23 -1.21 -7.02
N GLN A 36 -5.58 -2.28 -6.30
CA GLN A 36 -6.78 -2.30 -5.45
C GLN A 36 -6.58 -3.13 -4.19
N GLY A 37 -7.25 -2.72 -3.10
CA GLY A 37 -7.32 -3.44 -1.82
C GLY A 37 -8.74 -3.64 -1.30
N TYR A 38 -9.75 -3.61 -2.18
CA TYR A 38 -11.11 -3.94 -1.81
C TYR A 38 -11.26 -5.42 -1.48
N ARG A 39 -12.35 -5.76 -0.79
CA ARG A 39 -12.68 -7.16 -0.51
C ARG A 39 -12.74 -7.95 -1.81
N PRO A 40 -12.24 -9.19 -1.84
CA PRO A 40 -12.29 -10.04 -3.04
C PRO A 40 -13.69 -10.07 -3.65
N GLY A 41 -13.75 -9.88 -4.97
CA GLY A 41 -15.01 -9.83 -5.73
C GLY A 41 -15.68 -8.46 -5.80
N THR A 42 -15.35 -7.50 -4.94
CA THR A 42 -16.06 -6.20 -4.86
C THR A 42 -15.96 -5.38 -6.15
N LEU A 43 -14.76 -5.25 -6.71
CA LEU A 43 -14.55 -4.57 -7.99
C LEU A 43 -14.88 -5.45 -9.19
N ALA A 44 -14.69 -6.78 -9.07
CA ALA A 44 -15.07 -7.73 -10.11
C ALA A 44 -16.58 -7.68 -10.41
N ALA A 45 -17.42 -7.59 -9.38
CA ALA A 45 -18.87 -7.42 -9.51
C ALA A 45 -19.28 -6.10 -10.21
N ARG A 46 -18.34 -5.18 -10.42
CA ARG A 46 -18.53 -3.90 -11.12
C ARG A 46 -17.82 -3.87 -12.49
N GLY A 47 -17.37 -5.02 -12.99
CA GLY A 47 -16.71 -5.14 -14.28
C GLY A 47 -15.22 -4.80 -14.28
N PHE A 48 -14.56 -4.84 -13.11
CA PHE A 48 -13.13 -4.63 -12.94
C PHE A 48 -12.45 -5.88 -12.34
N SER A 49 -12.79 -7.07 -12.84
CA SER A 49 -12.01 -8.27 -12.55
C SER A 49 -10.67 -8.20 -13.29
N PRO A 50 -9.64 -8.95 -12.86
CA PRO A 50 -8.37 -9.00 -13.59
C PRO A 50 -8.54 -9.35 -15.07
N GLU A 51 -9.45 -10.27 -15.38
CA GLU A 51 -9.76 -10.71 -16.75
C GLU A 51 -10.43 -9.58 -17.54
N ALA A 52 -11.46 -8.94 -16.97
CA ALA A 52 -12.15 -7.82 -17.60
C ALA A 52 -11.21 -6.62 -17.83
N LEU A 53 -10.29 -6.35 -16.90
CA LEU A 53 -9.27 -5.33 -17.05
C LEU A 53 -8.26 -5.68 -18.16
N ALA A 54 -7.86 -6.95 -18.28
CA ALA A 54 -6.97 -7.41 -19.33
C ALA A 54 -7.61 -7.35 -20.72
N GLU A 55 -8.91 -7.62 -20.84
CA GLU A 55 -9.68 -7.41 -22.06
C GLU A 55 -9.81 -5.93 -22.42
N LEU A 56 -10.11 -5.09 -21.42
CA LEU A 56 -10.24 -3.63 -21.58
C LEU A 56 -8.92 -2.97 -21.99
N ARG A 57 -7.81 -3.43 -21.40
CA ARG A 57 -6.45 -2.92 -21.64
C ARG A 57 -5.47 -4.10 -21.71
N PRO A 58 -5.24 -4.68 -22.90
CA PRO A 58 -4.22 -5.71 -23.09
C PRO A 58 -2.85 -5.19 -22.67
N GLY A 59 -2.14 -5.92 -21.81
CA GLY A 59 -0.88 -5.47 -21.22
C GLY A 59 -1.04 -4.73 -19.89
N ILE A 60 -2.22 -4.66 -19.28
CA ILE A 60 -2.37 -4.08 -17.94
C ILE A 60 -1.72 -4.97 -16.88
N VAL A 61 -1.14 -4.35 -15.85
CA VAL A 61 -0.76 -5.02 -14.61
C VAL A 61 -1.84 -4.75 -13.56
N VAL A 62 -2.44 -5.81 -13.03
CA VAL A 62 -3.43 -5.72 -11.95
C VAL A 62 -2.77 -6.12 -10.64
N VAL A 63 -2.86 -5.27 -9.63
CA VAL A 63 -2.36 -5.54 -8.29
C VAL A 63 -3.56 -5.67 -7.35
N SER A 64 -3.65 -6.81 -6.68
CA SER A 64 -4.80 -7.17 -5.85
C SER A 64 -4.35 -7.54 -4.44
N LEU A 65 -4.78 -6.73 -3.48
CA LEU A 65 -4.57 -6.94 -2.04
C LEU A 65 -5.84 -7.50 -1.39
N CYS A 66 -5.68 -8.47 -0.48
CA CYS A 66 -6.72 -8.87 0.48
C CYS A 66 -6.14 -9.15 1.87
N ALA A 67 -6.99 -9.35 2.87
CA ALA A 67 -6.53 -9.59 4.23
C ALA A 67 -5.92 -10.99 4.43
N PHE A 68 -6.59 -12.05 3.94
CA PHE A 68 -6.30 -13.44 4.36
C PHE A 68 -5.92 -14.41 3.24
N GLY A 69 -5.53 -13.87 2.08
CA GLY A 69 -5.21 -14.66 0.90
C GLY A 69 -6.42 -14.85 0.00
N HIS A 70 -6.18 -15.43 -1.17
CA HIS A 70 -7.20 -15.59 -2.20
C HIS A 70 -7.76 -17.00 -2.31
N LEU A 71 -7.25 -17.91 -1.48
CA LEU A 71 -7.63 -19.32 -1.44
C LEU A 71 -7.87 -19.73 0.02
N GLY A 72 -8.60 -20.81 0.21
CA GLY A 72 -8.88 -21.37 1.54
C GLY A 72 -10.03 -20.69 2.28
N PRO A 73 -10.31 -21.13 3.52
CA PRO A 73 -11.56 -20.83 4.22
C PRO A 73 -11.72 -19.34 4.60
N TRP A 74 -10.63 -18.57 4.58
CA TRP A 74 -10.64 -17.16 4.96
C TRP A 74 -10.56 -16.21 3.76
N ALA A 75 -10.58 -16.73 2.53
CA ALA A 75 -10.40 -15.93 1.31
C ALA A 75 -11.42 -14.79 1.16
N SER A 76 -12.63 -14.94 1.70
CA SER A 76 -13.69 -13.92 1.66
C SER A 76 -13.75 -13.03 2.90
N ARG A 77 -12.90 -13.26 3.91
CA ARG A 77 -12.95 -12.51 5.17
C ARG A 77 -12.36 -11.11 5.02
N ARG A 78 -13.01 -10.15 5.68
CA ARG A 78 -12.50 -8.78 5.85
C ARG A 78 -11.45 -8.73 6.95
N GLY A 79 -10.45 -7.88 6.78
CA GLY A 79 -9.45 -7.63 7.81
C GLY A 79 -8.65 -6.39 7.48
N PHE A 80 -8.02 -5.87 8.52
CA PHE A 80 -7.01 -4.82 8.48
C PHE A 80 -5.78 -5.35 9.22
N ASP A 81 -4.67 -4.61 9.18
CA ASP A 81 -3.41 -4.98 9.84
C ASP A 81 -3.61 -5.51 11.27
N THR A 82 -4.32 -4.78 12.13
CA THR A 82 -4.58 -5.21 13.53
C THR A 82 -5.34 -6.54 13.62
N VAL A 83 -6.33 -6.77 12.75
CA VAL A 83 -7.06 -8.05 12.72
C VAL A 83 -6.13 -9.19 12.35
N VAL A 84 -5.26 -8.97 11.37
CA VAL A 84 -4.24 -9.96 10.97
C VAL A 84 -3.24 -10.19 12.08
N GLN A 85 -2.79 -9.14 12.78
CA GLN A 85 -1.90 -9.27 13.94
C GLN A 85 -2.52 -10.15 15.04
N SER A 86 -3.82 -9.96 15.34
CA SER A 86 -4.53 -10.75 16.35
C SER A 86 -4.59 -12.23 16.00
N VAL A 87 -4.96 -12.56 14.76
CA VAL A 87 -5.19 -13.97 14.37
C VAL A 87 -3.93 -14.71 13.92
N SER A 88 -2.81 -14.00 13.74
CA SER A 88 -1.51 -14.59 13.36
C SER A 88 -0.58 -14.84 14.54
N GLY A 89 -0.97 -14.45 15.76
CA GLY A 89 -0.14 -14.54 16.96
C GLY A 89 0.91 -13.45 17.09
N ILE A 90 0.98 -12.49 16.16
CA ILE A 90 1.88 -11.34 16.24
C ILE A 90 1.58 -10.53 17.51
N ALA A 91 0.31 -10.23 17.77
CA ALA A 91 -0.06 -9.39 18.92
C ALA A 91 0.28 -10.08 20.25
N TRP A 92 0.11 -11.39 20.33
CA TRP A 92 0.47 -12.17 21.51
C TRP A 92 1.98 -12.09 21.77
N ARG A 93 2.79 -12.41 20.75
CA ARG A 93 4.25 -12.38 20.85
C ARG A 93 4.78 -10.98 21.20
N GLN A 94 4.19 -9.94 20.62
CA GLN A 94 4.55 -8.56 20.94
C GLN A 94 4.25 -8.22 22.41
N GLY A 95 3.14 -8.70 22.95
CA GLY A 95 2.80 -8.53 24.37
C GLY A 95 3.74 -9.27 25.33
N GLU A 96 4.29 -10.42 24.92
CA GLU A 96 5.32 -11.13 25.70
C GLU A 96 6.65 -10.37 25.74
N LEU A 97 7.05 -9.77 24.62
CA LEU A 97 8.34 -9.06 24.50
C LEU A 97 8.30 -7.63 25.04
N PHE A 98 7.17 -6.94 24.85
CA PHE A 98 6.95 -5.56 25.25
C PHE A 98 5.62 -5.46 26.00
N PRO A 99 5.56 -5.91 27.27
CA PRO A 99 4.34 -5.86 28.06
C PRO A 99 3.83 -4.41 28.20
N GLY A 100 2.51 -4.24 28.04
CA GLY A 100 1.85 -2.98 28.32
C GLY A 100 1.62 -2.77 29.82
N ALA A 101 0.77 -1.80 30.17
CA ALA A 101 0.37 -1.57 31.56
C ALA A 101 -0.33 -2.79 32.18
N GLU A 102 -1.07 -3.55 31.36
CA GLU A 102 -1.71 -4.80 31.74
C GLU A 102 -1.14 -5.97 30.91
N PRO A 103 -1.00 -7.17 31.49
CA PRO A 103 -0.59 -8.36 30.76
C PRO A 103 -1.57 -8.70 29.63
N GLY A 104 -1.04 -9.03 28.45
CA GLY A 104 -1.86 -9.49 27.32
C GLY A 104 -1.30 -9.09 25.96
N PRO A 105 -2.04 -9.39 24.87
CA PRO A 105 -1.63 -9.05 23.51
C PRO A 105 -1.41 -7.54 23.36
N GLN A 106 -0.33 -7.18 22.67
CA GLN A 106 -0.02 -5.81 22.29
C GLN A 106 0.11 -5.74 20.77
N PHE A 107 -0.50 -4.77 20.11
CA PHE A 107 -0.22 -4.56 18.69
C PHE A 107 1.16 -3.95 18.50
N TYR A 108 1.76 -4.16 17.33
CA TYR A 108 2.89 -3.32 16.94
C TYR A 108 2.49 -1.84 17.02
N PRO A 109 3.42 -0.95 17.45
CA PRO A 109 3.16 0.49 17.51
C PRO A 109 3.07 1.13 16.11
N ILE A 110 3.12 0.31 15.06
CA ILE A 110 3.03 0.67 13.64
C ILE A 110 2.21 -0.38 12.89
N SER A 111 1.57 0.01 11.79
CA SER A 111 0.91 -0.90 10.85
C SER A 111 1.93 -1.63 9.97
N ALA A 112 2.82 -2.41 10.59
CA ALA A 112 3.97 -3.03 9.92
C ALA A 112 3.55 -3.91 8.73
N ILE A 113 2.44 -4.64 8.85
CA ILE A 113 1.95 -5.53 7.79
C ILE A 113 1.43 -4.69 6.62
N ASP A 114 0.68 -3.62 6.88
CA ASP A 114 0.21 -2.71 5.82
C ASP A 114 1.37 -2.05 5.06
N TYR A 115 2.36 -1.50 5.77
CA TYR A 115 3.52 -0.87 5.14
C TYR A 115 4.35 -1.85 4.31
N LEU A 116 4.73 -3.00 4.90
CA LEU A 116 5.47 -4.04 4.17
C LEU A 116 4.68 -4.55 2.97
N THR A 117 3.37 -4.72 3.14
CA THR A 117 2.50 -5.15 2.04
C THR A 117 2.44 -4.11 0.94
N GLY A 118 2.38 -2.81 1.25
CA GLY A 118 2.45 -1.74 0.25
C GLY A 118 3.76 -1.75 -0.54
N TYR A 119 4.90 -2.02 0.11
CA TYR A 119 6.19 -2.16 -0.57
C TYR A 119 6.23 -3.41 -1.48
N LEU A 120 5.73 -4.55 -1.01
CA LEU A 120 5.61 -5.76 -1.84
C LEU A 120 4.61 -5.56 -3.00
N MET A 121 3.53 -4.81 -2.72
CA MET A 121 2.71 -3.99 -3.63
C MET A 121 3.45 -3.49 -4.86
N ALA A 122 4.24 -2.44 -4.61
CA ALA A 122 4.99 -1.73 -5.62
C ALA A 122 6.06 -2.62 -6.28
N PHE A 123 6.76 -3.45 -5.50
CA PHE A 123 7.77 -4.36 -6.04
C PHE A 123 7.17 -5.36 -7.04
N GLY A 124 6.06 -6.01 -6.67
CA GLY A 124 5.36 -6.93 -7.57
C GLY A 124 4.88 -6.25 -8.84
N ALA A 125 4.37 -5.01 -8.74
CA ALA A 125 3.99 -4.21 -9.91
C ALA A 125 5.20 -3.95 -10.83
N MET A 126 6.35 -3.55 -10.29
CA MET A 126 7.57 -3.32 -11.07
C MET A 126 8.07 -4.61 -11.76
N VAL A 127 8.05 -5.74 -11.05
CA VAL A 127 8.41 -7.05 -11.62
C VAL A 127 7.46 -7.42 -12.76
N ALA A 128 6.14 -7.22 -12.58
CA ALA A 128 5.14 -7.51 -13.60
C ALA A 128 5.27 -6.58 -14.82
N LEU A 129 5.56 -5.29 -14.62
CA LEU A 129 5.85 -4.36 -15.71
C LEU A 129 7.10 -4.77 -16.50
N ALA A 130 8.17 -5.21 -15.81
CA ALA A 130 9.37 -5.70 -16.46
C ALA A 130 9.11 -6.98 -17.26
N ARG A 131 8.30 -7.91 -16.73
CA ARG A 131 7.86 -9.11 -17.45
C ARG A 131 7.03 -8.75 -18.68
N ARG A 132 6.08 -7.82 -18.56
CA ARG A 132 5.30 -7.32 -19.69
C ARG A 132 6.18 -6.83 -20.84
N VAL A 133 7.26 -6.11 -20.55
CA VAL A 133 8.19 -5.62 -21.58
C VAL A 133 8.92 -6.75 -22.30
N ARG A 134 9.25 -7.85 -21.60
CA ARG A 134 10.04 -8.96 -22.13
C ARG A 134 9.20 -10.06 -22.78
N GLU A 135 8.05 -10.35 -22.18
CA GLU A 135 7.22 -11.52 -22.48
C GLU A 135 5.86 -11.13 -23.08
N GLY A 136 5.49 -9.84 -23.02
CA GLY A 136 4.15 -9.38 -23.35
C GLY A 136 3.11 -9.77 -22.28
N GLY A 137 1.84 -9.71 -22.66
CA GLY A 137 0.71 -10.14 -21.83
C GLY A 137 0.31 -9.21 -20.69
N SER A 138 -0.85 -9.51 -20.10
CA SER A 138 -1.36 -8.87 -18.87
C SER A 138 -0.98 -9.72 -17.66
N TRP A 139 -0.72 -9.07 -16.53
CA TRP A 139 -0.20 -9.75 -15.33
C TRP A 139 -1.02 -9.43 -14.09
N LEU A 140 -1.26 -10.44 -13.25
CA LEU A 140 -1.94 -10.29 -11.96
C LEU A 140 -0.98 -10.53 -10.81
N VAL A 141 -0.76 -9.50 -9.99
CA VAL A 141 0.00 -9.55 -8.74
C VAL A 141 -0.99 -9.73 -7.58
N ARG A 142 -0.82 -10.79 -6.80
CA ARG A 142 -1.70 -11.15 -5.68
C ARG A 142 -0.92 -11.15 -4.38
N ILE A 143 -1.37 -10.36 -3.42
CA ILE A 143 -0.69 -10.22 -2.11
C ILE A 143 -1.75 -10.23 -1.01
N SER A 144 -1.40 -10.76 0.15
CA SER A 144 -2.27 -10.68 1.31
C SER A 144 -1.54 -10.30 2.59
N LEU A 145 -2.23 -9.52 3.43
CA LEU A 145 -1.72 -9.09 4.72
C LEU A 145 -1.29 -10.31 5.58
N ALA A 146 -2.09 -11.37 5.62
CA ALA A 146 -1.76 -12.58 6.38
C ALA A 146 -0.48 -13.28 5.88
N GLN A 147 -0.26 -13.34 4.56
CA GLN A 147 0.99 -13.89 4.01
C GLN A 147 2.19 -12.99 4.31
N THR A 148 2.02 -11.66 4.22
CA THR A 148 3.06 -10.70 4.62
C THR A 148 3.39 -10.83 6.11
N GLY A 149 2.38 -10.90 6.98
CA GLY A 149 2.55 -11.08 8.42
C GLY A 149 3.26 -12.39 8.75
N ARG A 150 2.85 -13.50 8.10
CA ARG A 150 3.56 -14.79 8.22
C ARG A 150 5.01 -14.70 7.77
N TRP A 151 5.26 -14.03 6.64
CA TRP A 151 6.61 -13.84 6.11
C TRP A 151 7.48 -13.02 7.08
N LEU A 152 6.96 -11.92 7.60
CA LEU A 152 7.60 -11.07 8.61
C LEU A 152 7.97 -11.90 9.85
N VAL A 153 7.01 -12.61 10.43
CA VAL A 153 7.24 -13.47 11.61
C VAL A 153 8.26 -14.56 11.32
N GLY A 154 8.25 -15.12 10.09
CA GLY A 154 9.19 -16.12 9.64
C GLY A 154 10.63 -15.63 9.49
N ARG A 155 10.87 -14.30 9.50
CA ARG A 155 12.24 -13.74 9.53
C ARG A 155 12.91 -13.85 10.90
N GLY A 156 12.15 -14.22 11.93
CA GLY A 156 12.66 -14.33 13.29
C GLY A 156 12.86 -12.96 13.95
N GLN A 157 13.53 -12.97 15.08
CA GLN A 157 13.85 -11.77 15.85
C GLN A 157 15.36 -11.51 15.78
N VAL A 158 15.75 -10.24 15.74
CA VAL A 158 17.14 -9.87 15.94
C VAL A 158 17.43 -9.95 17.44
N PRO A 159 18.43 -10.76 17.88
CA PRO A 159 18.77 -10.84 19.30
C PRO A 159 19.14 -9.47 19.86
N GLU A 160 18.73 -9.16 21.09
CA GLU A 160 19.01 -7.86 21.72
C GLU A 160 20.51 -7.54 21.76
N ALA A 161 21.35 -8.56 22.00
CA ALA A 161 22.81 -8.42 21.96
C ALA A 161 23.38 -7.97 20.59
N GLN A 162 22.60 -8.06 19.52
CA GLN A 162 22.96 -7.59 18.18
C GLN A 162 22.44 -6.17 17.88
N LEU A 163 21.56 -5.61 18.72
CA LEU A 163 21.06 -4.24 18.61
C LEU A 163 22.07 -3.23 19.18
N LYS A 164 23.31 -3.26 18.67
CA LYS A 164 24.35 -2.30 19.08
C LYS A 164 24.06 -0.92 18.48
N ASP A 165 24.14 0.10 19.32
CA ASP A 165 24.00 1.51 18.92
C ASP A 165 22.65 1.87 18.27
N VAL A 166 21.58 1.12 18.57
CA VAL A 166 20.21 1.47 18.16
C VAL A 166 19.60 2.37 19.24
N PRO A 167 19.45 3.69 19.00
CA PRO A 167 18.80 4.56 19.97
C PRO A 167 17.33 4.17 20.14
N ARG A 168 16.79 4.39 21.35
CA ARG A 168 15.38 4.08 21.65
C ARG A 168 14.40 4.91 20.83
N ASP A 169 14.78 6.14 20.53
CA ASP A 169 14.01 7.11 19.77
C ASP A 169 14.92 7.91 18.84
N PHE A 170 14.31 8.49 17.81
CA PHE A 170 14.96 9.46 16.95
C PHE A 170 15.02 10.83 17.64
N THR A 171 16.16 11.50 17.51
CA THR A 171 16.30 12.88 17.96
C THR A 171 15.49 13.83 17.08
N GLN A 172 15.11 14.98 17.64
CA GLN A 172 14.43 16.03 16.88
C GLN A 172 15.24 16.46 15.64
N ALA A 173 16.57 16.56 15.77
CA ALA A 173 17.46 16.90 14.67
C ALA A 173 17.47 15.84 13.55
N GLU A 174 17.34 14.55 13.88
CA GLU A 174 17.21 13.49 12.88
C GLU A 174 15.88 13.56 12.14
N ILE A 175 14.79 13.76 12.89
CA ILE A 175 13.45 13.93 12.31
C ILE A 175 13.44 15.14 11.37
N GLU A 176 14.01 16.27 11.79
CA GLU A 176 14.14 17.47 10.96
C GLU A 176 14.96 17.22 9.71
N ARG A 177 16.08 16.50 9.80
CA ARG A 177 16.92 16.13 8.65
C ARG A 177 16.17 15.29 7.62
N TRP A 178 15.26 14.43 8.06
CA TRP A 178 14.46 13.58 7.17
C TRP A 178 13.15 14.22 6.73
N SER A 179 12.80 15.37 7.29
CA SER A 179 11.57 16.07 6.99
C SER A 179 11.79 17.14 5.93
N ILE A 180 10.74 17.38 5.17
CA ILE A 180 10.59 18.52 4.26
C ILE A 180 9.27 19.20 4.55
N VAL A 181 9.14 20.44 4.08
CA VAL A 181 7.88 21.19 4.14
C VAL A 181 7.38 21.42 2.73
N SER A 182 6.12 21.06 2.49
CA SER A 182 5.42 21.32 1.23
C SER A 182 4.26 22.26 1.45
N ASP A 183 4.04 23.17 0.50
CA ASP A 183 2.81 23.95 0.43
C ASP A 183 1.70 23.09 -0.18
N THR A 184 0.58 22.96 0.55
CA THR A 184 -0.59 22.19 0.13
C THR A 184 -1.82 23.10 0.05
N PRO A 185 -2.90 22.70 -0.65
CA PRO A 185 -4.16 23.43 -0.60
C PRO A 185 -4.77 23.57 0.80
N ALA A 186 -4.34 22.77 1.77
CA ALA A 186 -4.78 22.85 3.18
C ALA A 186 -3.77 23.57 4.10
N GLY A 187 -2.72 24.18 3.53
CA GLY A 187 -1.66 24.88 4.26
C GLY A 187 -0.31 24.18 4.20
N ARG A 188 0.65 24.66 5.01
CA ARG A 188 1.99 24.09 5.08
C ARG A 188 1.96 22.74 5.81
N LEU A 189 2.55 21.72 5.18
CA LEU A 189 2.64 20.38 5.74
C LEU A 189 4.11 19.99 5.89
N GLN A 190 4.52 19.65 7.12
CA GLN A 190 5.81 18.99 7.38
C GLN A 190 5.61 17.47 7.29
N HIS A 191 6.43 16.80 6.49
CA HIS A 191 6.34 15.36 6.25
C HIS A 191 7.71 14.79 5.86
N LEU A 192 7.82 13.46 5.81
CA LEU A 192 9.07 12.81 5.42
C LEU A 192 9.44 13.06 3.95
N ALA A 193 10.72 13.34 3.73
CA ALA A 193 11.35 13.34 2.42
C ALA A 193 11.41 11.91 1.86
N PRO A 194 11.57 11.74 0.53
CA PRO A 194 11.87 10.43 -0.02
C PRO A 194 13.12 9.82 0.63
N VAL A 195 12.93 8.68 1.29
CA VAL A 195 13.99 8.02 2.08
C VAL A 195 15.08 7.43 1.18
N VAL A 196 14.71 6.99 -0.03
CA VAL A 196 15.66 6.47 -1.01
C VAL A 196 16.15 7.59 -1.90
N GLN A 197 17.47 7.80 -1.94
CA GLN A 197 18.13 8.74 -2.83
C GLN A 197 18.89 7.95 -3.89
N LEU A 198 18.54 8.17 -5.17
CA LEU A 198 19.21 7.54 -6.31
C LEU A 198 20.03 8.61 -7.03
N SER A 199 21.28 8.28 -7.38
CA SER A 199 22.21 9.24 -7.98
C SER A 199 21.77 9.72 -9.37
N GLU A 200 21.13 8.85 -10.16
CA GLU A 200 20.70 9.17 -11.52
C GLU A 200 19.24 9.64 -11.59
N THR A 201 18.40 9.13 -10.70
CA THR A 201 16.97 9.47 -10.65
C THR A 201 16.55 9.92 -9.24
N PRO A 202 16.97 11.12 -8.80
CA PRO A 202 16.68 11.59 -7.45
C PRO A 202 15.18 11.55 -7.15
N ALA A 203 14.82 10.86 -6.07
CA ALA A 203 13.43 10.73 -5.67
C ALA A 203 12.91 12.08 -5.15
N ARG A 204 11.75 12.49 -5.64
CA ARG A 204 11.06 13.71 -5.22
C ARG A 204 9.55 13.51 -5.23
N TRP A 205 8.85 14.26 -4.40
CA TRP A 205 7.40 14.37 -4.50
C TRP A 205 7.05 15.40 -5.58
N ALA A 206 6.61 14.93 -6.75
CA ALA A 206 6.27 15.83 -7.85
C ALA A 206 4.97 16.62 -7.62
N ARG A 207 4.14 16.20 -6.66
CA ARG A 207 2.85 16.82 -6.30
C ARG A 207 2.72 16.85 -4.77
N PRO A 208 2.20 17.94 -4.19
CA PRO A 208 1.90 17.98 -2.77
C PRO A 208 0.73 17.03 -2.43
N ALA A 209 0.55 16.75 -1.15
CA ALA A 209 -0.70 16.15 -0.69
C ALA A 209 -1.87 17.14 -0.91
N VAL A 210 -3.06 16.60 -1.13
CA VAL A 210 -4.28 17.36 -1.38
C VAL A 210 -5.44 16.79 -0.56
N PRO A 211 -6.53 17.55 -0.32
CA PRO A 211 -7.75 16.98 0.22
C PRO A 211 -8.23 15.75 -0.57
N LEU A 212 -8.91 14.83 0.10
CA LEU A 212 -9.54 13.71 -0.60
C LEU A 212 -10.60 14.24 -1.58
N GLY A 213 -10.58 13.76 -2.81
CA GLY A 213 -11.51 14.22 -3.85
C GLY A 213 -11.15 15.56 -4.51
N TYR A 214 -9.94 16.08 -4.29
CA TYR A 214 -9.55 17.41 -4.77
C TYR A 214 -9.48 17.56 -6.30
N HIS A 215 -9.26 16.47 -7.04
CA HIS A 215 -9.08 16.51 -8.48
C HIS A 215 -10.27 15.88 -9.21
N GLU A 216 -10.50 16.35 -10.43
CA GLU A 216 -11.37 15.69 -11.39
C GLU A 216 -10.83 14.31 -11.79
N PRO A 217 -11.68 13.33 -12.11
CA PRO A 217 -11.29 11.97 -12.46
C PRO A 217 -10.80 11.88 -13.93
N VAL A 218 -9.73 12.62 -14.24
CA VAL A 218 -9.11 12.68 -15.57
C VAL A 218 -7.60 12.51 -15.45
N TRP A 219 -6.98 11.92 -16.48
CA TRP A 219 -5.53 11.91 -16.56
C TRP A 219 -4.99 13.32 -16.81
N PRO A 220 -3.88 13.72 -16.15
CA PRO A 220 -3.25 15.00 -16.45
C PRO A 220 -2.72 14.98 -17.90
N ALA A 221 -2.71 16.14 -18.55
CA ALA A 221 -2.06 16.29 -19.85
C ALA A 221 -0.57 15.88 -19.73
N GLN A 222 -0.08 15.17 -20.75
CA GLN A 222 1.32 14.75 -20.86
C GLN A 222 2.26 15.93 -21.13
#